data_AF-A0A3C0T1M6-F1
#
_entry.id   AF-A0A3C0T1M6-F1
#
_cell.length_a   1.000
_cell.length_b   1.000
_cell.length_c   1.000
_cell.angle_alpha   90.00
_cell.angle_beta   90.00
_cell.angle_gamma   90.00
#
_symmetry.space_group_name_H-M   'P 1'
#
loop_
_entity.id
_entity.type
_entity.pdbx_description
1 polymer ?
#
loop_
_entity_poly.entity_id
_entity_poly.type
_entity_poly.pdbx_seq_one_letter_code
_entity_poly.pdbx_strand_id
1 'polypeptide(L)'
;MKIIYTTDLYGNHTKYDRLVEAATEFHVDLVINGGDMFPKNIDLHKQDIFIRNELHKHFERFEQIGIHYLCCPGNDDLRIFDELFQQECGHFKYVYSKVSRLTGFA
;
A
#
# COMPACT_ATOMS: atom_id res chain seq x y z
N MET A 1 -19.05 7.29 7.85
CA MET A 1 -17.76 6.64 7.60
C MET A 1 -17.92 5.69 6.42
N LYS A 2 -17.33 6.02 5.27
CA LYS A 2 -17.27 5.19 4.06
C LYS A 2 -15.86 4.66 3.88
N ILE A 3 -15.75 3.36 3.60
CA ILE A 3 -14.48 2.66 3.50
C ILE A 3 -14.42 1.92 2.18
N ILE A 4 -13.27 1.96 1.50
CA ILE A 4 -12.91 1.00 0.46
C ILE A 4 -11.92 0.01 1.04
N TYR A 5 -12.18 -1.27 0.85
CA TYR A 5 -11.25 -2.34 1.14
C TYR A 5 -10.74 -2.94 -0.18
N THR A 6 -9.44 -3.15 -0.28
CA THR A 6 -8.78 -3.76 -1.44
C THR A 6 -7.63 -4.66 -1.00
N THR A 7 -7.17 -5.51 -1.90
CA THR A 7 -6.01 -6.39 -1.74
C THR A 7 -5.55 -6.83 -3.13
N ASP A 8 -4.46 -7.59 -3.24
CA ASP A 8 -4.00 -8.18 -4.50
C ASP A 8 -3.76 -7.14 -5.61
N LEU A 9 -3.19 -5.99 -5.23
CA LEU A 9 -2.83 -4.94 -6.19
C LEU A 9 -1.61 -5.34 -7.02
N TYR A 10 -0.67 -6.10 -6.44
CA TYR A 10 0.50 -6.68 -7.10
C TYR A 10 1.32 -5.68 -7.94
N GLY A 11 1.45 -4.44 -7.49
CA GLY A 11 2.12 -3.38 -8.24
C GLY A 11 1.46 -2.97 -9.57
N ASN A 12 0.19 -3.34 -9.80
CA ASN A 12 -0.51 -3.01 -11.03
C ASN A 12 -0.98 -1.54 -11.04
N HIS A 13 -0.30 -0.69 -11.81
CA HIS A 13 -0.58 0.75 -11.89
C HIS A 13 -2.06 1.07 -12.16
N THR A 14 -2.71 0.38 -13.09
CA THR A 14 -4.12 0.63 -13.41
C THR A 14 -5.04 0.37 -12.22
N LYS A 15 -4.76 -0.66 -11.40
CA LYS A 15 -5.53 -0.90 -10.17
C LYS A 15 -5.28 0.19 -9.13
N TYR A 16 -4.04 0.63 -8.98
CA TYR A 16 -3.67 1.72 -8.07
C TYR A 16 -4.31 3.05 -8.48
N ASP A 17 -4.35 3.37 -9.78
CA ASP A 17 -5.02 4.56 -10.31
C ASP A 17 -6.53 4.50 -10.06
N ARG A 18 -7.14 3.36 -10.38
CA ARG A 18 -8.58 3.17 -10.19
C ARG A 18 -8.99 3.27 -8.72
N LEU A 19 -8.12 2.87 -7.79
CA LEU A 19 -8.34 3.01 -6.35
C LEU A 19 -8.43 4.48 -5.92
N VAL A 20 -7.53 5.34 -6.43
CA VAL A 20 -7.55 6.78 -6.15
C VAL A 20 -8.81 7.44 -6.72
N GLU A 21 -9.15 7.10 -7.97
CA GLU A 21 -10.39 7.57 -8.61
C GLU A 21 -11.62 7.20 -7.79
N ALA A 22 -11.75 5.92 -7.42
CA ALA A 22 -12.90 5.44 -6.64
C ALA A 22 -12.95 6.10 -5.25
N ALA A 23 -11.81 6.25 -4.57
CA ALA A 23 -11.77 6.90 -3.26
C ALA A 23 -12.26 8.36 -3.35
N THR A 24 -11.87 9.07 -4.41
CA THR A 24 -12.26 10.45 -4.66
C THR A 24 -13.73 10.55 -5.06
N GLU A 25 -14.17 9.76 -6.04
CA GLU A 25 -15.54 9.71 -6.57
C GLU A 25 -16.56 9.40 -5.48
N PHE A 26 -16.27 8.41 -4.65
CA PHE A 26 -17.15 8.01 -3.57
C PHE A 26 -16.94 8.80 -2.28
N HIS A 27 -16.05 9.80 -2.25
CA HIS A 27 -15.71 10.61 -1.08
C HIS A 27 -15.53 9.76 0.19
N VAL A 28 -14.64 8.77 0.13
CA VAL A 28 -14.42 7.83 1.24
C VAL A 28 -13.56 8.47 2.33
N ASP A 29 -13.77 8.03 3.56
CA ASP A 29 -13.00 8.53 4.71
C ASP A 29 -11.68 7.74 4.89
N LEU A 30 -11.67 6.47 4.45
CA LEU A 30 -10.56 5.54 4.62
C LEU A 30 -10.48 4.52 3.48
N VAL A 31 -9.27 4.26 3.01
CA VAL A 31 -8.93 3.09 2.19
C VAL A 31 -8.14 2.10 3.04
N ILE A 32 -8.49 0.82 2.95
CA ILE A 32 -7.76 -0.28 3.58
C ILE A 32 -7.19 -1.17 2.47
N ASN A 33 -5.87 -1.34 2.45
CA ASN A 33 -5.18 -2.29 1.59
C ASN A 33 -4.65 -3.46 2.43
N GLY A 34 -5.32 -4.60 2.30
CA GLY A 34 -5.15 -5.76 3.17
C GLY A 34 -3.94 -6.66 2.86
N GLY A 35 -3.18 -6.39 1.80
CA GLY A 35 -2.03 -7.22 1.44
C GLY A 35 -1.78 -7.31 -0.04
N ASP A 36 -0.61 -7.89 -0.34
CA ASP A 36 -0.11 -8.22 -1.68
C ASP A 36 -0.09 -6.97 -2.58
N MET A 37 0.67 -5.99 -2.09
CA MET A 37 0.79 -4.66 -2.65
C MET A 37 1.86 -4.57 -3.73
N PHE A 38 2.98 -5.26 -3.53
CA PHE A 38 4.19 -5.15 -4.31
C PHE A 38 4.14 -6.06 -5.54
N PRO A 39 4.94 -5.78 -6.59
CA PRO A 39 5.04 -6.68 -7.74
C PRO A 39 5.44 -8.10 -7.32
N LYS A 40 4.68 -9.09 -7.80
CA LYS A 40 4.93 -10.53 -7.58
C LYS A 40 6.13 -11.10 -8.35
N ASN A 41 6.77 -10.29 -9.20
CA ASN A 41 7.86 -10.74 -10.03
C ASN A 41 9.08 -11.14 -9.19
N ILE A 42 9.70 -12.28 -9.52
CA ILE A 42 10.80 -12.94 -8.76
C ILE A 42 12.06 -12.07 -8.65
N ASP A 43 12.15 -11.01 -9.45
CA ASP A 43 13.24 -10.05 -9.32
C ASP A 43 13.09 -9.23 -8.03
N LEU A 44 13.82 -9.66 -7.00
CA LEU A 44 13.81 -9.07 -5.66
C LEU A 44 14.10 -7.55 -5.70
N HIS A 45 14.88 -7.09 -6.68
CA HIS A 45 15.22 -5.67 -6.88
C HIS A 45 14.08 -4.84 -7.50
N LYS A 46 12.92 -5.45 -7.80
CA LYS A 46 11.77 -4.69 -8.30
C LYS A 46 10.87 -4.19 -7.18
N GLN A 47 10.81 -4.89 -6.05
CA GLN A 47 9.95 -4.48 -4.95
C GLN A 47 10.51 -3.24 -4.22
N ASP A 48 11.82 -3.13 -4.02
CA ASP A 48 12.40 -1.92 -3.40
C ASP A 48 12.28 -0.68 -4.29
N ILE A 49 12.52 -0.83 -5.60
CA ILE A 49 12.30 0.24 -6.59
C ILE A 49 10.82 0.64 -6.63
N PHE A 50 9.91 -0.33 -6.58
CA PHE A 50 8.48 -0.06 -6.54
C PHE A 50 8.07 0.72 -5.28
N ILE A 51 8.57 0.30 -4.10
CA ILE A 51 8.26 0.95 -2.82
C ILE A 51 8.72 2.42 -2.83
N ARG A 52 9.98 2.68 -3.21
CA ARG A 52 10.55 4.04 -3.18
C ARG A 52 9.96 4.99 -4.22
N ASN A 53 9.47 4.47 -5.34
CA ASN A 53 9.03 5.32 -6.46
C ASN A 53 7.51 5.29 -6.62
N GLU A 54 6.96 4.14 -6.98
CA GLU A 54 5.57 4.04 -7.44
C GLU A 54 4.59 4.04 -6.28
N LEU A 55 4.92 3.33 -5.20
CA LEU A 55 4.12 3.34 -4.00
C LEU A 55 4.21 4.69 -3.27
N HIS A 56 5.38 5.32 -3.25
CA HIS A 56 5.56 6.69 -2.76
C HIS A 56 4.63 7.68 -3.48
N LYS A 57 4.63 7.70 -4.82
CA LYS A 57 3.70 8.54 -5.61
C LYS A 57 2.24 8.24 -5.32
N HIS A 58 1.90 6.97 -5.10
CA HIS A 58 0.54 6.59 -4.75
C HIS A 58 0.11 7.17 -3.40
N PHE A 59 0.97 7.08 -2.38
CA PHE A 59 0.73 7.66 -1.07
C PHE A 59 0.69 9.19 -1.09
N GLU A 60 1.53 9.83 -1.89
CA GLU A 60 1.49 11.28 -2.09
C GLU A 60 0.10 11.74 -2.60
N ARG A 61 -0.54 10.98 -3.49
CA ARG A 61 -1.90 11.29 -3.96
C ARG A 61 -2.93 11.21 -2.83
N PHE A 62 -2.81 10.23 -1.92
CA PHE A 62 -3.68 10.12 -0.75
C PHE A 62 -3.45 11.25 0.27
N GLU A 63 -2.19 11.68 0.45
CA GLU A 63 -1.85 12.85 1.26
C GLU A 63 -2.48 14.13 0.69
N GLN A 64 -2.41 14.33 -0.62
CA GLN A 64 -2.96 15.50 -1.31
C GLN A 64 -4.49 15.59 -1.22
N ILE A 65 -5.20 14.47 -1.35
CA ILE A 65 -6.68 14.44 -1.27
C ILE A 65 -7.19 14.36 0.17
N GLY A 66 -6.31 14.11 1.15
CA GLY A 66 -6.66 14.07 2.58
C GLY A 66 -7.52 12.87 2.98
N ILE A 67 -7.39 11.74 2.27
CA ILE A 67 -8.09 10.49 2.58
C ILE A 67 -7.13 9.55 3.32
N HIS A 68 -7.58 8.97 4.42
CA HIS A 68 -6.75 8.04 5.19
C HIS A 68 -6.50 6.75 4.40
N TYR A 69 -5.29 6.19 4.51
CA TYR A 69 -4.89 4.93 3.89
C TYR A 69 -4.24 4.01 4.92
N LEU A 70 -4.88 2.90 5.25
CA LEU A 70 -4.33 1.86 6.13
C LEU A 70 -3.86 0.68 5.28
N CYS A 71 -2.61 0.27 5.42
CA CYS A 71 -2.03 -0.80 4.62
C CYS A 71 -1.20 -1.79 5.41
N CYS A 72 -1.19 -3.04 4.95
CA CYS A 72 -0.35 -4.09 5.51
C CYS A 72 0.26 -4.94 4.40
N PRO A 73 1.56 -5.31 4.50
CA PRO A 73 2.17 -6.24 3.56
C PRO A 73 1.54 -7.64 3.64
N GLY A 74 1.34 -8.27 2.48
CA GLY A 74 0.85 -9.64 2.35
C GLY A 74 1.96 -10.70 2.31
N ASN A 75 1.62 -11.91 1.84
CA ASN A 75 2.58 -13.01 1.73
C ASN A 75 3.54 -12.86 0.54
N ASP A 76 3.11 -12.21 -0.54
CA ASP A 76 3.95 -11.98 -1.72
C ASP A 76 4.83 -10.71 -1.57
N ASP A 77 4.53 -9.89 -0.57
CA ASP A 77 5.33 -8.73 -0.18
C ASP A 77 6.53 -9.20 0.66
N LEU A 78 7.75 -9.08 0.14
CA LEU A 78 8.93 -9.69 0.77
C LEU A 78 9.30 -9.01 2.10
N ARG A 79 9.49 -9.84 3.13
CA ARG A 79 9.82 -9.39 4.51
C ARG A 79 11.09 -8.56 4.61
N ILE A 80 12.05 -8.74 3.70
CA ILE A 80 13.27 -7.93 3.67
C ILE A 80 12.99 -6.43 3.46
N PHE A 81 11.82 -6.08 2.92
CA PHE A 81 11.41 -4.70 2.69
C PHE A 81 10.47 -4.11 3.75
N ASP A 82 10.21 -4.82 4.85
CA ASP A 82 9.32 -4.33 5.91
C ASP A 82 9.79 -3.00 6.50
N GLU A 83 11.10 -2.86 6.76
CA GLU A 83 11.67 -1.62 7.28
C GLU A 83 11.56 -0.47 6.27
N LEU A 84 11.93 -0.73 5.01
CA LEU A 84 11.79 0.24 3.91
C LEU A 84 10.34 0.69 3.73
N PHE A 85 9.40 -0.25 3.76
CA PHE A 85 7.98 0.03 3.64
C PHE A 85 7.45 0.88 4.80
N GLN A 86 7.86 0.58 6.04
CA GLN A 86 7.50 1.39 7.20
C GLN A 86 8.05 2.81 7.10
N GLN A 87 9.31 2.95 6.69
CA GLN A 87 9.94 4.25 6.47
C GLN A 87 9.18 5.06 5.42
N GLU A 88 8.84 4.45 4.27
CA GLU A 88 8.08 5.15 3.22
C GLU A 88 6.68 5.58 3.69
N CYS A 89 5.95 4.73 4.40
CA CYS A 89 4.65 5.11 4.96
C CYS A 89 4.78 6.27 5.95
N GLY A 90 5.88 6.33 6.71
CA GLY A 90 6.15 7.36 7.71
C GLY A 90 6.36 8.77 7.15
N HIS A 91 6.52 8.93 5.83
CA HIS A 91 6.60 10.25 5.19
C HIS A 91 5.26 10.99 5.11
N PHE A 92 4.15 10.28 5.29
CA PHE A 92 2.80 10.81 5.04
C PHE A 92 1.97 10.80 6.32
N LYS A 93 1.15 11.85 6.52
CA LYS A 93 0.29 12.00 7.68
C LYS A 93 -0.95 11.11 7.60
N TYR A 94 -1.47 10.91 6.39
CA TYR A 94 -2.70 10.15 6.15
C TYR A 94 -2.47 8.67 5.87
N VAL A 95 -1.22 8.20 5.82
CA VAL A 95 -0.87 6.80 5.56
C VAL A 95 -0.43 6.11 6.84
N TYR A 96 -0.99 4.93 7.09
CA TYR A 96 -0.70 4.11 8.26
C TYR A 96 -0.32 2.71 7.80
N SER A 97 0.84 2.24 8.21
CA SER A 97 1.26 0.86 7.97
C SER A 97 1.02 0.00 9.21
N LYS A 98 0.59 -1.23 8.97
CA LYS A 98 0.57 -2.30 9.98
C LYS A 98 1.36 -3.49 9.45
N VAL A 99 2.64 -3.54 9.82
CA VAL A 99 3.47 -4.72 9.56
C VAL A 99 3.28 -5.70 10.70
N SER A 100 2.21 -6.50 10.61
CA SER A 100 2.00 -7.65 11.50
C SER A 100 2.02 -8.91 10.64
N ARG A 101 3.17 -9.58 10.61
CA ARG A 101 3.33 -10.86 9.91
C ARG A 101 2.75 -11.95 10.82
N LEU A 102 1.95 -12.87 10.29
CA LEU A 102 1.64 -14.12 10.99
C LEU A 102 2.96 -14.89 11.11
N THR A 103 3.65 -14.72 12.24
CA THR A 103 4.71 -15.65 12.64
C THR A 103 4.01 -16.97 12.87
N GLY A 104 4.38 -18.01 12.11
CA GLY A 104 3.76 -19.33 12.20
C GLY A 104 3.59 -19.74 13.66
N PHE A 105 2.44 -20.32 13.98
CA PHE A 105 2.26 -21.07 15.22
C PHE A 105 3.39 -22.09 15.27
N ALA A 106 4.37 -21.84 16.14
CA ALA A 106 5.45 -22.77 16.44
C ALA A 106 4.90 -23.99 17.20
#